data_AF-A0A1G0YDX3-F1
#
_entry.id   AF-A0A1G0YDX3-F1
#
_cell.length_a   1.000
_cell.length_b   1.000
_cell.length_c   1.000
_cell.angle_alpha   90.00
_cell.angle_beta   90.00
_cell.angle_gamma   90.00
#
_symmetry.space_group_name_H-M   'P 1'
#
loop_
_entity.id
_entity.type
_entity.pdbx_description
1 polymer ?
#
loop_
_entity_poly.entity_id
_entity_poly.type
_entity_poly.pdbx_seq_one_letter_code
_entity_poly.pdbx_strand_id
1 'polypeptide(L)'
;MNKKTKLAALALSVFLASNAFCGGPIIGHGCTDISKVPKESIVKAKTMFKIAYGHTSHGSQIVSGMEALKKSDPVLFAFGKNPAAGSLALSDGLPSGDLGNPDRTTWAQRTRELLNGKGKDVNLVMWSWCGQVSGSSEKDIQTYLELMSGLEKEFPKVKFVYMTGHLDGSGKDGNLNKRNEQIRDFCRKNGKILFDFADIESYDPDGKVNYMELKATDGCDYTDAGARKNWADEWLKANPGKMVLPADAAHSRPLNGALKGNAFWWMLARLSGWEPKQ
;
A
#
# COMPACT_ATOMS: atom_id res chain seq x y z
N MET A 1 -50.09 32.00 -52.08
CA MET A 1 -48.91 32.22 -51.22
C MET A 1 -48.94 31.22 -50.07
N ASN A 2 -48.17 30.13 -50.16
CA ASN A 2 -48.17 29.04 -49.18
C ASN A 2 -46.82 29.06 -48.44
N LYS A 3 -46.79 29.57 -47.20
CA LYS A 3 -45.57 29.56 -46.37
C LYS A 3 -45.49 28.23 -45.61
N LYS A 4 -44.60 27.35 -46.06
CA LYS A 4 -44.19 26.13 -45.35
C LYS A 4 -43.31 26.52 -44.16
N THR A 5 -43.78 26.30 -42.95
CA THR A 5 -42.99 26.38 -41.72
C THR A 5 -42.12 25.12 -41.62
N LYS A 6 -40.79 25.28 -41.70
CA LYS A 6 -39.83 24.20 -41.44
C LYS A 6 -39.62 24.11 -39.92
N LEU A 7 -40.03 23.01 -39.30
CA LEU A 7 -39.62 22.65 -37.95
C LEU A 7 -38.15 22.18 -38.01
N ALA A 8 -37.25 22.93 -37.40
CA ALA A 8 -35.88 22.50 -37.18
C ALA A 8 -35.86 21.62 -35.91
N ALA A 9 -35.58 20.34 -36.07
CA ALA A 9 -35.34 19.43 -34.95
C ALA A 9 -33.98 19.76 -34.33
N LEU A 10 -33.98 20.29 -33.11
CA LEU A 10 -32.78 20.51 -32.32
C LEU A 10 -32.36 19.17 -31.71
N ALA A 11 -31.36 18.52 -32.30
CA ALA A 11 -30.74 17.33 -31.73
C ALA A 11 -29.96 17.73 -30.47
N LEU A 12 -30.49 17.40 -29.30
CA LEU A 12 -29.82 17.60 -28.02
C LEU A 12 -28.76 16.52 -27.86
N SER A 13 -27.53 16.84 -28.25
CA SER A 13 -26.36 15.99 -28.01
C SER A 13 -26.09 15.93 -26.51
N VAL A 14 -26.53 14.85 -25.86
CA VAL A 14 -26.12 14.54 -24.48
C VAL A 14 -24.66 14.11 -24.52
N PHE A 15 -23.77 15.05 -24.22
CA PHE A 15 -22.39 14.72 -23.85
C PHE A 15 -22.44 14.00 -22.50
N LEU A 16 -22.36 12.68 -22.52
CA LEU A 16 -21.92 11.92 -21.35
C LEU A 16 -20.48 12.36 -21.08
N ALA A 17 -20.31 13.28 -20.13
CA ALA A 17 -19.01 13.50 -19.51
C ALA A 17 -18.63 12.19 -18.81
N SER A 18 -17.86 11.36 -19.49
CA SER A 18 -17.08 10.32 -18.84
C SER A 18 -16.20 11.00 -17.80
N ASN A 19 -16.52 10.83 -16.52
CA ASN A 19 -15.58 11.18 -15.45
C ASN A 19 -14.35 10.29 -15.62
N ALA A 20 -13.35 10.82 -16.31
CA ALA A 20 -12.04 10.21 -16.44
C ALA A 20 -11.24 10.50 -15.18
N PHE A 21 -11.05 9.47 -14.35
CA PHE A 21 -9.75 8.93 -13.97
C PHE A 21 -10.08 7.59 -13.26
N CYS A 22 -9.20 6.60 -13.18
CA CYS A 22 -8.20 6.67 -12.12
C CYS A 22 -7.15 5.61 -12.35
N GLY A 23 -5.88 6.00 -12.35
CA GLY A 23 -4.83 5.07 -12.02
C GLY A 23 -5.11 4.36 -10.69
N GLY A 24 -4.54 3.18 -10.47
CA GLY A 24 -4.61 2.49 -9.19
C GLY A 24 -4.25 3.42 -8.02
N PRO A 25 -4.88 3.21 -6.84
CA PRO A 25 -4.68 4.11 -5.71
C PRO A 25 -3.23 4.06 -5.22
N ILE A 26 -2.72 5.23 -4.85
CA ILE A 26 -1.46 5.37 -4.10
C ILE A 26 -1.83 5.49 -2.62
N ILE A 27 -1.35 4.54 -1.84
CA ILE A 27 -1.67 4.38 -0.43
C ILE A 27 -0.46 4.85 0.36
N GLY A 28 -0.54 6.10 0.82
CA GLY A 28 0.51 6.81 1.55
C GLY A 28 0.06 7.25 2.95
N HIS A 29 0.77 8.23 3.53
CA HIS A 29 0.50 8.71 4.90
C HIS A 29 -0.94 9.23 5.10
N GLY A 30 -1.53 9.83 4.06
CA GLY A 30 -2.93 10.30 4.07
C GLY A 30 -3.99 9.18 4.11
N CYS A 31 -3.58 7.92 4.00
CA CYS A 31 -4.46 6.75 3.99
C CYS A 31 -4.41 5.94 5.31
N THR A 32 -3.94 6.52 6.40
CA THR A 32 -3.64 5.81 7.65
C THR A 32 -4.71 5.99 8.75
N ASP A 33 -5.73 6.83 8.52
CA ASP A 33 -6.82 7.04 9.47
C ASP A 33 -7.96 6.04 9.25
N ILE A 34 -7.91 4.93 9.99
CA ILE A 34 -8.89 3.84 9.85
C ILE A 34 -10.32 4.27 10.21
N SER A 35 -10.50 5.33 11.00
CA SER A 35 -11.82 5.81 11.40
C SER A 35 -12.63 6.39 10.24
N LYS A 36 -11.95 6.81 9.17
CA LYS A 36 -12.58 7.30 7.93
C LYS A 36 -13.07 6.18 7.03
N VAL A 37 -12.60 4.94 7.21
CA VAL A 37 -12.99 3.80 6.38
C VAL A 37 -14.35 3.28 6.85
N PRO A 38 -15.41 3.30 6.00
CA PRO A 38 -16.70 2.77 6.40
C PRO A 38 -16.63 1.27 6.68
N LYS A 39 -17.36 0.82 7.71
CA LYS A 39 -17.35 -0.60 8.13
C LYS A 39 -17.81 -1.52 7.02
N GLU A 40 -18.78 -1.10 6.22
CA GLU A 40 -19.29 -1.81 5.05
C GLU A 40 -18.20 -2.01 3.97
N SER A 41 -17.26 -1.07 3.82
CA SER A 41 -16.14 -1.21 2.90
C SER A 41 -15.13 -2.24 3.38
N ILE A 42 -14.88 -2.31 4.69
CA ILE A 42 -14.06 -3.38 5.30
C ILE A 42 -14.74 -4.74 5.08
N VAL A 43 -16.04 -4.86 5.40
CA VAL A 43 -16.80 -6.10 5.19
C VAL A 43 -16.78 -6.53 3.72
N LYS A 44 -17.00 -5.59 2.80
CA LYS A 44 -16.93 -5.86 1.36
C LYS A 44 -15.54 -6.35 0.95
N ALA A 45 -14.48 -5.67 1.38
CA ALA A 45 -13.10 -6.07 1.12
C ALA A 45 -12.79 -7.50 1.55
N LYS A 46 -13.23 -7.92 2.75
CA LYS A 46 -13.03 -9.30 3.26
C LYS A 46 -13.62 -10.36 2.33
N THR A 47 -14.75 -10.06 1.68
CA THR A 47 -15.41 -10.99 0.75
C THR A 47 -14.83 -10.96 -0.66
N MET A 48 -14.21 -9.85 -1.05
CA MET A 48 -13.70 -9.66 -2.41
C MET A 48 -12.30 -10.21 -2.61
N PHE A 49 -11.45 -10.22 -1.57
CA PHE A 49 -10.03 -10.48 -1.74
C PHE A 49 -9.57 -11.79 -1.09
N LYS A 50 -8.81 -12.55 -1.88
CA LYS A 50 -7.92 -13.61 -1.41
C LYS A 50 -6.50 -13.19 -1.74
N ILE A 51 -5.71 -12.95 -0.70
CA ILE A 51 -4.45 -12.23 -0.78
C ILE A 51 -3.27 -13.19 -0.56
N ALA A 52 -2.25 -13.05 -1.39
CA ALA A 52 -0.91 -13.58 -1.13
C ALA A 52 0.04 -12.41 -0.83
N TYR A 53 0.70 -12.46 0.33
CA TYR A 53 1.64 -11.44 0.74
C TYR A 53 3.01 -12.06 1.02
N GLY A 54 3.96 -11.86 0.11
CA GLY A 54 5.33 -12.33 0.27
C GLY A 54 6.23 -11.26 0.88
N HIS A 55 6.84 -11.55 2.03
CA HIS A 55 7.76 -10.61 2.68
C HIS A 55 8.69 -11.32 3.68
N THR A 56 9.68 -10.56 4.13
CA THR A 56 10.54 -10.86 5.29
C THR A 56 10.27 -9.84 6.41
N SER A 57 11.27 -9.47 7.21
CA SER A 57 11.06 -8.74 8.47
C SER A 57 10.34 -7.41 8.33
N HIS A 58 10.71 -6.52 7.39
CA HIS A 58 10.06 -5.20 7.29
C HIS A 58 8.59 -5.30 6.89
N GLY A 59 8.24 -6.23 6.00
CA GLY A 59 6.85 -6.40 5.59
C GLY A 59 5.93 -6.90 6.71
N SER A 60 6.45 -7.60 7.72
CA SER A 60 5.62 -8.09 8.84
C SER A 60 5.01 -6.96 9.68
N GLN A 61 5.53 -5.73 9.55
CA GLN A 61 4.99 -4.55 10.21
C GLN A 61 3.53 -4.27 9.80
N ILE A 62 3.15 -4.54 8.53
CA ILE A 62 1.75 -4.41 8.08
C ILE A 62 0.86 -5.35 8.89
N VAL A 63 1.25 -6.62 8.96
CA VAL A 63 0.47 -7.66 9.64
C VAL A 63 0.41 -7.43 11.14
N SER A 64 1.49 -6.91 11.74
CA SER A 64 1.52 -6.51 13.15
C SER A 64 0.45 -5.46 13.43
N GLY A 65 0.36 -4.40 12.61
CA GLY A 65 -0.69 -3.39 12.71
C GLY A 65 -2.10 -3.95 12.47
N MET A 66 -2.26 -4.86 11.50
CA MET A 66 -3.53 -5.54 11.26
C MET A 66 -3.97 -6.39 12.46
N GLU A 67 -3.06 -7.12 13.11
CA GLU A 67 -3.36 -7.90 14.32
C GLU A 67 -3.78 -6.98 15.49
N ALA A 68 -3.20 -5.78 15.59
CA ALA A 68 -3.62 -4.80 16.59
C ALA A 68 -5.09 -4.37 16.38
N LEU A 69 -5.47 -4.06 15.14
CA LEU A 69 -6.86 -3.76 14.79
C LEU A 69 -7.79 -4.95 15.06
N LYS A 70 -7.40 -6.16 14.66
CA LYS A 70 -8.14 -7.40 14.95
C LYS A 70 -8.30 -7.65 16.45
N LYS A 71 -7.31 -7.32 17.28
CA LYS A 71 -7.46 -7.39 18.73
C LYS A 71 -8.48 -6.36 19.25
N SER A 72 -8.56 -5.18 18.64
CA SER A 72 -9.50 -4.14 19.04
C SER A 72 -10.95 -4.40 18.60
N ASP A 73 -11.15 -4.98 17.40
CA ASP A 73 -12.44 -5.42 16.88
C ASP A 73 -12.24 -6.74 16.09
N PRO A 74 -12.37 -7.90 16.77
CA PRO A 74 -12.05 -9.21 16.21
C PRO A 74 -13.06 -9.68 15.16
N VAL A 75 -14.20 -9.00 15.01
CA VAL A 75 -15.20 -9.32 14.00
C VAL A 75 -14.95 -8.49 12.75
N LEU A 76 -14.76 -7.18 12.90
CA LEU A 76 -14.59 -6.28 11.77
C LEU A 76 -13.29 -6.55 11.02
N PHE A 77 -12.17 -6.66 11.76
CA PHE A 77 -10.82 -6.82 11.19
C PHE A 77 -10.33 -8.27 11.20
N ALA A 78 -11.23 -9.25 11.23
CA ALA A 78 -10.86 -10.66 11.18
C ALA A 78 -10.12 -11.02 9.87
N PHE A 79 -8.95 -11.65 9.98
CA PHE A 79 -8.19 -12.18 8.84
C PHE A 79 -7.36 -13.42 9.23
N GLY A 80 -6.95 -14.18 8.22
CA GLY A 80 -6.04 -15.32 8.38
C GLY A 80 -5.85 -16.11 7.07
N LYS A 81 -4.96 -17.10 7.09
CA LYS A 81 -4.62 -17.91 5.90
C LYS A 81 -5.75 -18.82 5.42
N ASN A 82 -6.41 -19.49 6.37
CA ASN A 82 -7.57 -20.34 6.14
C ASN A 82 -8.68 -19.85 7.07
N PRO A 83 -9.21 -18.64 6.84
CA PRO A 83 -10.00 -17.99 7.86
C PRO A 83 -11.46 -18.51 7.81
N ALA A 84 -12.18 -18.32 8.91
CA ALA A 84 -13.62 -18.61 8.93
C ALA A 84 -14.39 -17.71 7.94
N ALA A 85 -15.61 -18.11 7.58
CA ALA A 85 -16.47 -17.30 6.73
C ALA A 85 -16.63 -15.88 7.28
N GLY A 86 -16.57 -14.88 6.40
CA GLY A 86 -16.67 -13.46 6.78
C GLY A 86 -15.36 -12.81 7.25
N SER A 87 -14.24 -13.54 7.22
CA SER A 87 -12.90 -13.02 7.51
C SER A 87 -12.06 -12.89 6.23
N LEU A 88 -11.10 -11.95 6.20
CA LEU A 88 -10.21 -11.76 5.07
C LEU A 88 -9.26 -12.95 4.90
N ALA A 89 -9.20 -13.52 3.70
CA ALA A 89 -8.21 -14.55 3.36
C ALA A 89 -6.87 -13.89 3.00
N LEU A 90 -5.91 -13.99 3.92
CA LEU A 90 -4.55 -13.46 3.78
C LEU A 90 -3.54 -14.59 4.01
N SER A 91 -2.86 -15.00 2.96
CA SER A 91 -1.70 -15.90 3.03
C SER A 91 -0.45 -15.08 3.34
N ASP A 92 -0.25 -14.82 4.62
CA ASP A 92 0.90 -14.11 5.17
C ASP A 92 2.21 -14.89 4.97
N GLY A 93 3.29 -14.20 4.61
CA GLY A 93 4.59 -14.78 4.28
C GLY A 93 4.57 -15.78 3.09
N LEU A 94 3.58 -15.69 2.19
CA LEU A 94 3.44 -16.58 1.04
C LEU A 94 3.26 -15.81 -0.28
N PRO A 95 4.09 -16.07 -1.31
CA PRO A 95 5.25 -16.97 -1.29
C PRO A 95 6.35 -16.48 -0.35
N SER A 96 7.15 -17.40 0.18
CA SER A 96 8.27 -17.04 1.07
C SER A 96 9.32 -16.22 0.32
N GLY A 97 9.95 -15.26 1.00
CA GLY A 97 11.00 -14.38 0.47
C GLY A 97 10.59 -12.92 0.47
N ASP A 98 11.38 -12.09 -0.20
CA ASP A 98 11.09 -10.68 -0.44
C ASP A 98 11.45 -10.29 -1.87
N LEU A 99 11.20 -9.03 -2.25
CA LEU A 99 11.46 -8.53 -3.60
C LEU A 99 12.95 -8.47 -3.98
N GLY A 100 13.85 -8.47 -3.00
CA GLY A 100 15.28 -8.26 -3.23
C GLY A 100 16.12 -9.54 -3.22
N ASN A 101 15.74 -10.54 -2.43
CA ASN A 101 16.51 -11.75 -2.21
C ASN A 101 15.87 -13.00 -2.85
N PRO A 102 16.67 -13.95 -3.35
CA PRO A 102 18.14 -13.95 -3.40
C PRO A 102 18.75 -13.08 -4.52
N ASP A 103 17.97 -12.71 -5.54
CA ASP A 103 18.52 -12.22 -6.82
C ASP A 103 17.65 -11.16 -7.51
N ARG A 104 16.70 -10.55 -6.78
CA ARG A 104 15.70 -9.58 -7.30
C ARG A 104 14.70 -10.12 -8.33
N THR A 105 14.75 -11.40 -8.69
CA THR A 105 13.91 -11.98 -9.77
C THR A 105 13.14 -13.24 -9.35
N THR A 106 13.68 -14.02 -8.43
CA THR A 106 13.12 -15.28 -7.93
C THR A 106 11.69 -15.12 -7.39
N TRP A 107 11.37 -13.97 -6.76
CA TRP A 107 10.01 -13.69 -6.26
C TRP A 107 8.96 -13.73 -7.38
N ALA A 108 9.31 -13.31 -8.60
CA ALA A 108 8.39 -13.33 -9.73
C ALA A 108 8.10 -14.76 -10.18
N GLN A 109 9.11 -15.63 -10.21
CA GLN A 109 8.93 -17.05 -10.49
C GLN A 109 8.08 -17.73 -9.40
N ARG A 110 8.35 -17.45 -8.12
CA ARG A 110 7.52 -17.95 -7.00
C ARG A 110 6.06 -17.51 -7.10
N THR A 111 5.83 -16.30 -7.61
CA THR A 111 4.48 -15.78 -7.87
C THR A 111 3.77 -16.58 -8.97
N ARG A 112 4.46 -16.86 -10.09
CA ARG A 112 3.92 -17.72 -11.16
C ARG A 112 3.57 -19.11 -10.65
N GLU A 113 4.45 -19.73 -9.88
CA GLU A 113 4.23 -21.05 -9.29
C GLU A 113 3.03 -21.06 -8.34
N LEU A 114 2.87 -20.03 -7.50
CA LEU A 114 1.72 -19.91 -6.62
C LEU A 114 0.42 -19.82 -7.42
N LEU A 115 0.35 -18.90 -8.38
CA LEU A 115 -0.87 -18.59 -9.15
C LEU A 115 -1.24 -19.71 -10.15
N ASN A 116 -0.27 -20.46 -10.67
CA ASN A 116 -0.53 -21.65 -11.48
C ASN A 116 -0.84 -22.91 -10.66
N GLY A 117 -0.60 -22.86 -9.35
CA GLY A 117 -0.74 -24.01 -8.45
C GLY A 117 -1.78 -23.79 -7.36
N LYS A 118 -1.33 -23.95 -6.11
CA LYS A 118 -2.18 -23.93 -4.90
C LYS A 118 -2.88 -22.59 -4.62
N GLY A 119 -2.43 -21.51 -5.26
CA GLY A 119 -2.96 -20.15 -5.11
C GLY A 119 -3.72 -19.67 -6.33
N LYS A 120 -4.23 -20.56 -7.19
CA LYS A 120 -4.98 -20.19 -8.42
C LYS A 120 -6.24 -19.34 -8.22
N ASP A 121 -6.73 -19.26 -6.98
CA ASP A 121 -7.89 -18.45 -6.59
C ASP A 121 -7.48 -17.16 -5.83
N VAL A 122 -6.18 -16.89 -5.66
CA VAL A 122 -5.67 -15.59 -5.22
C VAL A 122 -5.99 -14.55 -6.28
N ASN A 123 -6.48 -13.39 -5.86
CA ASN A 123 -6.84 -12.29 -6.76
C ASN A 123 -6.19 -10.95 -6.39
N LEU A 124 -5.36 -10.93 -5.33
CA LEU A 124 -4.50 -9.81 -4.97
C LEU A 124 -3.15 -10.35 -4.52
N VAL A 125 -2.07 -9.90 -5.17
CA VAL A 125 -0.70 -10.24 -4.81
C VAL A 125 0.03 -8.97 -4.38
N MET A 126 0.71 -9.09 -3.25
CA MET A 126 1.57 -8.05 -2.72
C MET A 126 2.90 -8.67 -2.32
N TRP A 127 3.97 -7.90 -2.49
CA TRP A 127 5.29 -8.25 -2.01
C TRP A 127 5.91 -7.06 -1.30
N SER A 128 6.83 -7.32 -0.38
CA SER A 128 7.59 -6.29 0.31
C SER A 128 9.07 -6.38 0.00
N TRP A 129 9.74 -5.23 0.07
CA TRP A 129 11.19 -5.14 0.21
C TRP A 129 11.57 -5.32 1.68
N CYS A 130 12.77 -5.83 1.94
CA CYS A 130 13.45 -5.63 3.22
C CYS A 130 14.30 -4.35 3.08
N GLY A 131 15.63 -4.43 3.15
CA GLY A 131 16.53 -3.28 2.96
C GLY A 131 17.13 -3.11 1.55
N GLN A 132 16.73 -3.92 0.57
CA GLN A 132 17.47 -4.03 -0.70
C GLN A 132 17.35 -2.78 -1.59
N VAL A 133 16.31 -1.97 -1.42
CA VAL A 133 16.14 -0.73 -2.20
C VAL A 133 17.25 0.27 -1.87
N SER A 134 17.76 0.32 -0.62
CA SER A 134 18.83 1.24 -0.21
C SER A 134 20.06 1.19 -1.12
N GLY A 135 20.47 -0.03 -1.50
CA GLY A 135 21.62 -0.28 -2.38
C GLY A 135 21.26 -0.58 -3.84
N SER A 136 19.99 -0.48 -4.23
CA SER A 136 19.57 -0.82 -5.58
C SER A 136 19.96 0.26 -6.59
N SER A 137 20.41 -0.16 -7.76
CA SER A 137 20.63 0.70 -8.92
C SER A 137 19.31 1.05 -9.61
N GLU A 138 19.35 1.96 -10.59
CA GLU A 138 18.20 2.24 -11.46
C GLU A 138 17.71 1.00 -12.18
N LYS A 139 18.65 0.17 -12.63
CA LYS A 139 18.40 -1.05 -13.39
C LYS A 139 17.74 -2.12 -12.51
N ASP A 140 18.10 -2.20 -11.23
CA ASP A 140 17.46 -3.12 -10.29
C ASP A 140 15.98 -2.77 -10.11
N ILE A 141 15.66 -1.49 -9.95
CA ILE A 141 14.26 -1.03 -9.85
C ILE A 141 13.53 -1.22 -11.18
N GLN A 142 14.18 -0.93 -12.31
CA GLN A 142 13.60 -1.18 -13.61
C GLN A 142 13.26 -2.67 -13.80
N THR A 143 14.11 -3.58 -13.34
CA THR A 143 13.85 -5.03 -13.35
C THR A 143 12.60 -5.38 -12.55
N TYR A 144 12.46 -4.82 -11.35
CA TYR A 144 11.25 -4.99 -10.54
C TYR A 144 9.97 -4.53 -11.26
N LEU A 145 10.01 -3.33 -11.87
CA LEU A 145 8.86 -2.76 -12.59
C LEU A 145 8.47 -3.59 -13.81
N GLU A 146 9.45 -4.11 -14.54
CA GLU A 146 9.24 -4.99 -15.70
C GLU A 146 8.65 -6.34 -15.28
N LEU A 147 9.16 -6.96 -14.22
CA LEU A 147 8.63 -8.20 -13.68
C LEU A 147 7.19 -8.05 -13.19
N MET A 148 6.88 -6.99 -12.45
CA MET A 148 5.51 -6.68 -12.03
C MET A 148 4.58 -6.51 -13.25
N SER A 149 5.02 -5.77 -14.26
CA SER A 149 4.25 -5.56 -15.49
C SER A 149 4.04 -6.85 -16.29
N GLY A 150 5.03 -7.77 -16.25
CA GLY A 150 4.92 -9.10 -16.84
C GLY A 150 3.85 -9.93 -16.13
N LEU A 151 3.89 -9.98 -14.79
CA LEU A 151 2.90 -10.70 -13.99
C LEU A 151 1.48 -10.18 -14.20
N GLU A 152 1.28 -8.87 -14.32
CA GLU A 152 -0.04 -8.29 -14.64
C GLU A 152 -0.58 -8.77 -16.00
N LYS A 153 0.30 -8.92 -17.01
CA LYS A 153 -0.08 -9.43 -18.34
C LYS A 153 -0.39 -10.93 -18.31
N GLU A 154 0.40 -11.69 -17.56
CA GLU A 154 0.24 -13.14 -17.43
C GLU A 154 -1.00 -13.52 -16.60
N PHE A 155 -1.37 -12.72 -15.60
CA PHE A 155 -2.47 -12.97 -14.68
C PHE A 155 -3.46 -11.80 -14.63
N PRO A 156 -4.22 -11.53 -15.70
CA PRO A 156 -5.05 -10.32 -15.83
C PRO A 156 -6.23 -10.23 -14.83
N LYS A 157 -6.55 -11.34 -14.14
CA LYS A 157 -7.58 -11.38 -13.08
C LYS A 157 -7.01 -11.10 -11.68
N VAL A 158 -5.70 -10.98 -11.55
CA VAL A 158 -5.00 -10.73 -10.29
C VAL A 158 -4.57 -9.27 -10.24
N LYS A 159 -4.85 -8.61 -9.13
CA LYS A 159 -4.35 -7.26 -8.84
C LYS A 159 -2.94 -7.38 -8.25
N PHE A 160 -1.98 -6.63 -8.76
CA PHE A 160 -0.62 -6.58 -8.24
C PHE A 160 -0.37 -5.23 -7.56
N VAL A 161 0.04 -5.28 -6.29
CA VAL A 161 0.35 -4.10 -5.48
C VAL A 161 1.85 -3.82 -5.56
N TYR A 162 2.21 -2.67 -6.11
CA TYR A 162 3.58 -2.17 -6.10
C TYR A 162 3.92 -1.62 -4.71
N MET A 163 5.21 -1.57 -4.37
CA MET A 163 5.67 -1.14 -3.05
C MET A 163 7.00 -0.40 -3.13
N THR A 164 7.12 0.72 -2.39
CA THR A 164 8.40 1.39 -2.11
C THR A 164 9.17 0.68 -1.00
N GLY A 165 10.49 0.92 -0.90
CA GLY A 165 11.27 0.49 0.26
C GLY A 165 10.92 1.27 1.54
N HIS A 166 11.59 0.97 2.65
CA HIS A 166 11.51 1.74 3.89
C HIS A 166 12.34 3.04 3.80
N LEU A 167 12.49 3.78 4.90
CA LEU A 167 13.45 4.87 5.07
C LEU A 167 14.75 4.36 5.69
N ASP A 168 15.89 4.93 5.28
CA ASP A 168 17.22 4.53 5.78
C ASP A 168 18.05 5.70 6.32
N GLY A 169 17.43 6.88 6.47
CA GLY A 169 18.13 8.09 6.91
C GLY A 169 19.02 8.76 5.87
N SER A 170 19.04 8.29 4.61
CA SER A 170 19.80 8.96 3.54
C SER A 170 19.16 10.28 3.08
N GLY A 171 17.86 10.48 3.37
CA GLY A 171 17.12 11.70 3.09
C GLY A 171 16.84 11.94 1.61
N LYS A 172 16.44 13.18 1.28
CA LYS A 172 15.91 13.57 -0.03
C LYS A 172 16.84 13.25 -1.20
N ASP A 173 18.15 13.46 -1.03
CA ASP A 173 19.15 13.23 -2.07
C ASP A 173 19.72 11.81 -2.07
N GLY A 174 19.30 10.99 -1.10
CA GLY A 174 19.73 9.61 -0.92
C GLY A 174 19.32 8.70 -2.07
N ASN A 175 20.11 7.63 -2.27
CA ASN A 175 19.81 6.64 -3.31
C ASN A 175 18.42 6.02 -3.11
N LEU A 176 18.08 5.63 -1.88
CA LEU A 176 16.79 5.04 -1.54
C LEU A 176 15.62 5.93 -1.98
N ASN A 177 15.65 7.22 -1.65
CA ASN A 177 14.58 8.14 -2.04
C ASN A 177 14.46 8.25 -3.58
N LYS A 178 15.59 8.33 -4.29
CA LYS A 178 15.61 8.33 -5.77
C LYS A 178 15.04 7.05 -6.38
N ARG A 179 15.27 5.89 -5.75
CA ARG A 179 14.72 4.59 -6.19
C ARG A 179 13.23 4.46 -5.85
N ASN A 180 12.79 4.98 -4.71
CA ASN A 180 11.38 5.06 -4.36
C ASN A 180 10.61 6.01 -5.30
N GLU A 181 11.16 7.16 -5.68
CA GLU A 181 10.54 8.03 -6.69
C GLU A 181 10.44 7.36 -8.06
N GLN A 182 11.43 6.57 -8.48
CA GLN A 182 11.33 5.78 -9.71
C GLN A 182 10.11 4.83 -9.69
N ILE A 183 9.84 4.19 -8.55
CA ILE A 183 8.64 3.33 -8.37
C ILE A 183 7.36 4.17 -8.38
N ARG A 184 7.34 5.29 -7.62
CA ARG A 184 6.19 6.19 -7.54
C ARG A 184 5.80 6.75 -8.90
N ASP A 185 6.77 7.23 -9.67
CA ASP A 185 6.56 7.80 -11.00
C ASP A 185 6.04 6.76 -11.98
N PHE A 186 6.58 5.55 -11.94
CA PHE A 186 6.03 4.44 -12.73
C PHE A 186 4.57 4.18 -12.36
N CYS A 187 4.23 4.14 -11.08
CA CYS A 187 2.86 3.87 -10.63
C CYS A 187 1.89 4.98 -11.02
N ARG A 188 2.27 6.25 -10.81
CA ARG A 188 1.48 7.42 -11.23
C ARG A 188 1.23 7.42 -12.74
N LYS A 189 2.30 7.24 -13.52
CA LYS A 189 2.24 7.29 -14.99
C LYS A 189 1.40 6.17 -15.59
N ASN A 190 1.46 4.97 -15.02
CA ASN A 190 0.81 3.78 -15.58
C ASN A 190 -0.45 3.36 -14.81
N GLY A 191 -0.89 4.19 -13.86
CA GLY A 191 -2.05 3.92 -13.04
C GLY A 191 -1.98 2.61 -12.26
N LYS A 192 -0.86 2.37 -11.57
CA LYS A 192 -0.67 1.16 -10.76
C LYS A 192 -1.13 1.36 -9.33
N ILE A 193 -1.49 0.25 -8.68
CA ILE A 193 -1.76 0.23 -7.23
C ILE A 193 -0.41 0.30 -6.51
N LEU A 194 -0.21 1.30 -5.67
CA LEU A 194 1.03 1.47 -4.91
C LEU A 194 0.72 1.51 -3.42
N PHE A 195 1.38 0.66 -2.65
CA PHE A 195 1.49 0.80 -1.21
C PHE A 195 2.83 1.48 -0.89
N ASP A 196 2.77 2.76 -0.55
CA ASP A 196 3.95 3.61 -0.40
C ASP A 196 4.48 3.54 1.03
N PHE A 197 5.25 2.50 1.28
CA PHE A 197 5.86 2.20 2.58
C PHE A 197 6.70 3.37 3.09
N ALA A 198 7.60 3.92 2.24
CA ALA A 198 8.43 5.07 2.61
C ALA A 198 7.61 6.33 2.88
N ASP A 199 6.52 6.59 2.14
CA ASP A 199 5.67 7.76 2.42
C ASP A 199 4.98 7.62 3.78
N ILE A 200 4.41 6.45 4.10
CA ILE A 200 3.82 6.21 5.44
C ILE A 200 4.85 6.43 6.56
N GLU A 201 6.10 6.00 6.36
CA GLU A 201 7.18 6.19 7.35
C GLU A 201 7.71 7.63 7.46
N SER A 202 7.40 8.47 6.47
CA SER A 202 7.91 9.84 6.41
C SER A 202 7.09 10.83 7.24
N TYR A 203 5.94 10.42 7.77
CA TYR A 203 5.01 11.34 8.43
C TYR A 203 4.47 10.76 9.73
N ASP A 204 4.27 11.66 10.69
CA ASP A 204 3.44 11.35 11.85
C ASP A 204 1.94 11.32 11.45
N PRO A 205 1.04 10.84 12.33
CA PRO A 205 -0.38 10.78 12.03
C PRO A 205 -1.04 12.16 11.74
N ASP A 206 -0.42 13.27 12.17
CA ASP A 206 -0.87 14.62 11.84
C ASP A 206 -0.57 15.01 10.38
N GLY A 207 0.43 14.36 9.76
CA GLY A 207 0.81 14.57 8.37
C GLY A 207 1.49 15.92 8.09
N LYS A 208 1.92 16.64 9.12
CA LYS A 208 2.42 18.02 9.00
C LYS A 208 3.92 18.11 8.73
N VAL A 209 4.68 17.12 9.20
CA VAL A 209 6.15 17.11 9.10
C VAL A 209 6.57 15.95 8.23
N ASN A 210 7.37 16.23 7.20
CA ASN A 210 8.04 15.21 6.42
C ASN A 210 9.40 14.88 7.04
N TYR A 211 9.44 13.83 7.85
CA TYR A 211 10.64 13.36 8.55
C TYR A 211 11.70 12.75 7.62
N MET A 212 11.35 12.33 6.40
CA MET A 212 12.36 11.91 5.41
C MET A 212 13.28 13.07 5.02
N GLU A 213 12.76 14.30 4.92
CA GLU A 213 13.61 15.48 4.72
C GLU A 213 14.54 15.75 5.91
N LEU A 214 14.16 15.30 7.10
CA LEU A 214 14.97 15.31 8.33
C LEU A 214 15.84 14.06 8.50
N LYS A 215 16.05 13.30 7.42
CA LYS A 215 16.86 12.08 7.39
C LYS A 215 16.37 11.03 8.38
N ALA A 216 15.06 10.86 8.49
CA ALA A 216 14.51 9.82 9.35
C ALA A 216 14.83 8.42 8.85
N THR A 217 14.95 7.48 9.78
CA THR A 217 15.14 6.04 9.52
C THR A 217 13.83 5.26 9.68
N ASP A 218 13.83 3.99 9.28
CA ASP A 218 12.78 3.00 9.54
C ASP A 218 12.49 2.79 11.04
N GLY A 219 13.49 3.05 11.89
CA GLY A 219 13.37 3.14 13.35
C GLY A 219 12.59 4.35 13.88
N CYS A 220 12.05 5.21 13.00
CA CYS A 220 11.42 6.50 13.31
C CYS A 220 12.37 7.54 13.93
N ASP A 221 13.68 7.28 13.91
CA ASP A 221 14.68 8.21 14.44
C ASP A 221 14.99 9.30 13.42
N TYR A 222 15.16 10.53 13.85
CA TYR A 222 15.58 11.66 13.01
C TYR A 222 16.51 12.60 13.78
N THR A 223 17.17 13.53 13.08
CA THR A 223 18.02 14.54 13.71
C THR A 223 17.47 15.93 13.47
N ASP A 224 17.33 16.70 14.54
CA ASP A 224 16.89 18.09 14.50
C ASP A 224 17.80 18.94 15.39
N ALA A 225 18.39 20.00 14.81
CA ALA A 225 19.38 20.86 15.45
C ALA A 225 20.52 20.09 16.18
N GLY A 226 20.95 18.95 15.63
CA GLY A 226 22.00 18.11 16.19
C GLY A 226 21.56 17.16 17.32
N ALA A 227 20.28 17.20 17.72
CA ALA A 227 19.72 16.26 18.68
C ALA A 227 19.06 15.07 17.95
N ARG A 228 19.36 13.84 18.41
CA ARG A 228 18.64 12.65 17.96
C ARG A 228 17.28 12.59 18.64
N LYS A 229 16.23 12.44 17.84
CA LYS A 229 14.82 12.40 18.24
C LYS A 229 14.13 11.20 17.62
N ASN A 230 12.92 10.88 18.08
CA ASN A 230 12.10 9.82 17.52
C ASN A 230 10.66 10.31 17.38
N TRP A 231 10.21 10.50 16.13
CA TRP A 231 8.93 11.17 15.88
C TRP A 231 7.73 10.36 16.37
N ALA A 232 7.85 9.04 16.37
CA ALA A 232 6.76 8.17 16.80
C ALA A 232 6.58 8.22 18.32
N ASP A 233 7.68 8.19 19.07
CA ASP A 233 7.64 8.31 20.54
C ASP A 233 7.14 9.70 20.98
N GLU A 234 7.57 10.75 20.28
CA GLU A 234 7.11 12.13 20.52
C GLU A 234 5.60 12.27 20.25
N TRP A 235 5.11 11.75 19.11
CA TRP A 235 3.69 11.82 18.78
C TRP A 235 2.84 11.03 19.78
N LEU A 236 3.27 9.83 20.17
CA LEU A 236 2.57 9.01 21.17
C LEU A 236 2.51 9.69 22.54
N LYS A 237 3.59 10.36 22.96
CA LYS A 237 3.62 11.14 24.21
C LYS A 237 2.63 12.29 24.17
N ALA A 238 2.50 12.96 23.02
CA ALA A 238 1.54 14.05 22.83
C ALA A 238 0.08 13.58 22.63
N ASN A 239 -0.11 12.32 22.22
CA ASN A 239 -1.41 11.75 21.85
C ASN A 239 -1.69 10.40 22.54
N PRO A 240 -1.69 10.36 23.89
CA PRO A 240 -1.88 9.11 24.61
C PRO A 240 -3.23 8.46 24.26
N GLY A 241 -3.19 7.19 23.86
CA GLY A 241 -4.39 6.38 23.58
C GLY A 241 -5.12 6.69 22.26
N LYS A 242 -4.59 7.58 21.40
CA LYS A 242 -5.25 7.91 20.11
C LYS A 242 -5.07 6.86 19.01
N MET A 243 -4.19 5.87 19.21
CA MET A 243 -3.90 4.83 18.21
C MET A 243 -3.97 3.45 18.84
N VAL A 244 -4.52 2.48 18.10
CA VAL A 244 -4.43 1.06 18.44
C VAL A 244 -3.05 0.56 18.00
N LEU A 245 -2.21 0.17 18.96
CA LEU A 245 -0.82 -0.21 18.70
C LEU A 245 -0.62 -1.73 18.71
N PRO A 246 0.22 -2.28 17.81
CA PRO A 246 0.74 -3.63 17.97
C PRO A 246 1.70 -3.70 19.18
N ALA A 247 2.02 -4.91 19.62
CA ALA A 247 3.02 -5.11 20.66
C ALA A 247 4.42 -4.69 20.18
N ASP A 248 4.73 -4.99 18.92
CA ASP A 248 5.98 -4.70 18.26
C ASP A 248 5.78 -4.42 16.75
N ALA A 249 6.82 -3.87 16.14
CA ALA A 249 6.94 -3.71 14.70
C ALA A 249 8.41 -3.89 14.34
N ALA A 250 8.74 -4.89 13.52
CA ALA A 250 10.14 -5.25 13.24
C ALA A 250 10.93 -4.04 12.72
N HIS A 251 12.11 -3.76 13.30
CA HIS A 251 12.99 -2.62 12.94
C HIS A 251 12.39 -1.23 13.13
N SER A 252 11.22 -1.11 13.76
CA SER A 252 10.47 0.14 13.83
C SER A 252 9.78 0.35 15.18
N ARG A 253 9.00 1.43 15.29
CA ARG A 253 8.13 1.71 16.44
C ARG A 253 6.73 1.15 16.21
N PRO A 254 6.00 0.72 17.27
CA PRO A 254 4.63 0.23 17.15
C PRO A 254 3.68 1.17 16.39
N LEU A 255 3.82 2.49 16.55
CA LEU A 255 3.00 3.47 15.84
C LEU A 255 3.12 3.30 14.31
N ASN A 256 4.33 3.11 13.79
CA ASN A 256 4.55 2.93 12.37
C ASN A 256 3.92 1.63 11.84
N GLY A 257 3.99 0.55 12.63
CA GLY A 257 3.27 -0.69 12.33
C GLY A 257 1.75 -0.49 12.30
N ALA A 258 1.19 0.26 13.27
CA ALA A 258 -0.23 0.59 13.30
C ALA A 258 -0.67 1.39 12.05
N LEU A 259 0.09 2.42 11.67
CA LEU A 259 -0.19 3.22 10.47
C LEU A 259 -0.22 2.37 9.20
N LYS A 260 0.72 1.44 9.06
CA LYS A 260 0.78 0.50 7.94
C LYS A 260 -0.37 -0.50 7.92
N GLY A 261 -0.76 -1.03 9.08
CA GLY A 261 -1.94 -1.88 9.21
C GLY A 261 -3.23 -1.16 8.82
N ASN A 262 -3.41 0.08 9.29
CA ASN A 262 -4.54 0.93 8.91
C ASN A 262 -4.57 1.22 7.40
N ALA A 263 -3.42 1.59 6.83
CA ALA A 263 -3.26 1.85 5.41
C ALA A 263 -3.57 0.62 4.55
N PHE A 264 -3.28 -0.59 5.03
CA PHE A 264 -3.64 -1.81 4.32
C PHE A 264 -5.15 -2.00 4.23
N TRP A 265 -5.89 -1.82 5.33
CA TRP A 265 -7.35 -1.86 5.29
C TRP A 265 -7.95 -0.74 4.45
N TRP A 266 -7.36 0.46 4.48
CA TRP A 266 -7.73 1.55 3.59
C TRP A 266 -7.55 1.16 2.12
N MET A 267 -6.40 0.57 1.76
CA MET A 267 -6.14 0.07 0.41
C MET A 267 -7.23 -0.91 -0.03
N LEU A 268 -7.55 -1.91 0.79
CA LEU A 268 -8.57 -2.89 0.44
C LEU A 268 -9.95 -2.24 0.29
N ALA A 269 -10.30 -1.29 1.14
CA ALA A 269 -11.53 -0.53 1.01
C ALA A 269 -11.58 0.22 -0.33
N ARG A 270 -10.51 0.96 -0.71
CA ARG A 270 -10.39 1.62 -2.02
C ARG A 270 -10.56 0.63 -3.17
N LEU A 271 -9.86 -0.50 -3.13
CA LEU A 271 -9.93 -1.54 -4.17
C LEU A 271 -11.30 -2.22 -4.24
N SER A 272 -12.09 -2.17 -3.16
CA SER A 272 -13.48 -2.63 -3.12
C SER A 272 -14.49 -1.60 -3.65
N GLY A 273 -14.03 -0.42 -4.08
CA GLY A 273 -14.83 0.65 -4.65
C GLY A 273 -15.30 1.73 -3.67
N TRP A 274 -14.69 1.81 -2.49
CA TRP A 274 -14.88 2.98 -1.62
C TRP A 274 -14.04 4.15 -2.12
N GLU A 275 -14.66 5.33 -2.23
CA GLU A 275 -13.96 6.58 -2.49
C GLU A 275 -14.02 7.47 -1.24
N PRO A 276 -12.88 7.87 -0.68
CA PRO A 276 -12.83 8.76 0.47
C PRO A 276 -13.38 10.12 0.06
N LYS A 277 -14.21 10.71 0.92
CA LYS A 277 -14.64 12.09 0.75
C LYS A 277 -13.41 13.00 0.90
N GLN A 278 -13.23 13.90 -0.06
CA GLN A 278 -12.23 14.97 0.03
C GLN A 278 -12.57 15.92 1.19
#